data_AF-A0A812MG40-F1
#
_entry.id   AF-A0A812MG40-F1
#
_cell.length_a   1.000
_cell.length_b   1.000
_cell.length_c   1.000
_cell.angle_alpha   90.00
_cell.angle_beta   90.00
_cell.angle_gamma   90.00
#
_symmetry.space_group_name_H-M   'P 1'
#
loop_
_entity.id
_entity.type
_entity.pdbx_description
1 polymer ?
#
loop_
_entity_poly.entity_id
_entity_poly.type
_entity_poly.pdbx_seq_one_letter_code
_entity_poly.pdbx_strand_id
1 'polypeptide(L)'
;MADSEGAPPPPPPPPVSDLHGASMWASAVTGADGYIYALPCNASRILRLGPDGSSELFGPVFDEQTWKWTVGILGPDGCVWGIPGNAQRVLCIYPSGRVEFVGPNFDGTQKWHYAVLAGDGCIYAPPCDAGQVLRIDCARQSISLIGPILGGVGKYCAAAVAADGNVYCPPNHAPHVLRVTTATKQVHHIGPNLSFAGGGGYTAAATGSDGHVYAPPFSANQALRILVGTEASVEQYGPVFAPQAHKWRVAQAAPDGCIYAPPCNANKVMKFDCQEEGLISLIGPEMPCEPQPEGVEKWRTCVLAGNECIYALPSHAKQVLRIKTGEAARQSPTSAELEAEKMRRYLEEEARLAKEVAAAPQEASDAGSLQEDDDEEENSEAEDVEEWPEEECDGVSLWGPVFQPKRIGGEYFFLAGMPLMFMDFGAPFETGSLDGS
;
A
#
# COMPACT_ATOMS: atom_id res chain seq x y z
N MET A 1 -12.01 24.45 60.44
CA MET A 1 -12.16 24.06 59.03
C MET A 1 -10.81 24.31 58.41
N ALA A 2 -10.05 23.23 58.18
CA ALA A 2 -8.73 23.30 57.57
C ALA A 2 -8.91 22.93 56.10
N ASP A 3 -8.63 23.88 55.22
CA ASP A 3 -8.66 23.68 53.78
C ASP A 3 -7.55 22.72 53.37
N SER A 4 -7.94 21.59 52.79
CA SER A 4 -7.02 20.68 52.11
C SER A 4 -6.69 21.27 50.75
N GLU A 5 -5.53 21.91 50.63
CA GLU A 5 -4.96 22.25 49.32
C GLU A 5 -4.74 20.94 48.55
N GLY A 6 -5.51 20.78 47.48
CA GLY A 6 -5.40 19.64 46.56
C GLY A 6 -4.03 19.63 45.89
N ALA A 7 -3.46 18.44 45.76
CA ALA A 7 -2.21 18.25 45.03
C ALA A 7 -2.30 18.86 43.62
N PRO A 8 -1.23 19.49 43.11
CA PRO A 8 -1.23 20.07 41.78
C PRO A 8 -1.53 18.99 40.72
N PRO A 9 -2.24 19.33 39.64
CA PRO A 9 -2.51 18.39 38.55
C PRO A 9 -1.19 17.82 38.02
N PRO A 10 -1.18 16.54 37.60
CA PRO A 10 0.01 15.93 37.02
C PRO A 10 0.50 16.77 35.83
N PRO A 11 1.82 16.87 35.62
CA PRO A 11 2.37 17.62 34.50
C PRO A 11 1.79 17.09 33.17
N PRO A 12 1.59 17.97 32.17
CA PRO A 12 1.13 17.53 30.86
C PRO A 12 2.10 16.47 30.29
N PRO A 13 1.59 15.47 29.56
CA PRO A 13 2.45 14.47 28.93
C PRO A 13 3.48 15.17 28.03
N PRO A 14 4.71 14.62 27.94
CA PRO A 14 5.77 15.23 27.13
C PRO A 14 5.31 15.36 25.67
N PRO A 15 5.71 16.44 24.97
CA PRO A 15 5.36 16.63 23.57
C PRO A 15 5.86 15.46 22.71
N VAL A 16 5.04 15.06 21.73
CA VAL A 16 5.23 13.91 20.82
C VAL A 16 6.34 14.16 19.77
N SER A 17 7.29 15.06 20.04
CA SER A 17 8.31 15.52 19.08
C SER A 17 9.46 14.53 18.86
N ASP A 18 9.51 13.41 19.58
CA ASP A 18 10.60 12.42 19.51
C ASP A 18 10.17 11.04 18.97
N LEU A 19 9.29 10.98 17.97
CA LEU A 19 8.94 9.74 17.26
C LEU A 19 10.04 9.35 16.26
N HIS A 20 11.23 8.97 16.74
CA HIS A 20 12.35 8.57 15.90
C HIS A 20 12.52 7.04 15.88
N GLY A 21 12.80 6.48 14.70
CA GLY A 21 13.08 5.06 14.50
C GLY A 21 12.35 4.47 13.28
N ALA A 22 12.92 3.39 12.71
CA ALA A 22 12.34 2.70 11.57
C ALA A 22 11.12 1.87 11.96
N SER A 23 10.04 1.94 11.18
CA SER A 23 8.86 1.06 11.29
C SER A 23 8.26 0.97 12.71
N MET A 24 8.16 2.12 13.40
CA MET A 24 7.74 2.19 14.80
C MET A 24 6.31 1.69 15.02
N TRP A 25 5.38 2.09 14.16
CA TRP A 25 4.02 1.57 14.11
C TRP A 25 3.78 0.97 12.73
N ALA A 26 3.13 -0.19 12.67
CA ALA A 26 2.94 -0.94 11.41
C ALA A 26 1.47 -1.08 11.02
N SER A 27 0.55 -0.55 11.82
CA SER A 27 -0.87 -0.49 11.50
C SER A 27 -1.55 0.63 12.25
N ALA A 28 -2.51 1.29 11.62
CA ALA A 28 -3.36 2.30 12.24
C ALA A 28 -4.82 1.96 11.96
N VAL A 29 -5.65 2.02 13.00
CA VAL A 29 -7.06 1.67 12.93
C VAL A 29 -7.87 2.71 13.67
N THR A 30 -8.95 3.17 13.05
CA THR A 30 -9.96 3.99 13.72
C THR A 30 -10.75 3.11 14.68
N GLY A 31 -10.66 3.42 15.97
CA GLY A 31 -11.46 2.80 17.02
C GLY A 31 -12.91 3.23 16.97
N ALA A 32 -13.78 2.48 17.66
CA ALA A 32 -15.21 2.83 17.78
C ALA A 32 -15.46 4.14 18.55
N ASP A 33 -14.46 4.62 19.29
CA ASP A 33 -14.46 5.89 20.01
C ASP A 33 -13.99 7.09 19.17
N GLY A 34 -13.68 6.87 17.88
CA GLY A 34 -13.25 7.91 16.94
C GLY A 34 -11.77 8.27 17.02
N TYR A 35 -11.00 7.66 17.91
CA TYR A 35 -9.55 7.79 17.93
C TYR A 35 -8.90 6.87 16.89
N ILE A 36 -7.73 7.26 16.38
CA ILE A 36 -6.89 6.37 15.58
C ILE A 36 -5.83 5.76 16.49
N TYR A 37 -5.69 4.44 16.45
CA TYR A 37 -4.70 3.68 17.19
C TYR A 37 -3.65 3.13 16.25
N ALA A 38 -2.43 3.66 16.31
CA ALA A 38 -1.29 3.07 15.65
C ALA A 38 -0.67 2.00 16.56
N LEU A 39 -0.69 0.75 16.10
CA LEU A 39 -0.21 -0.40 16.87
C LEU A 39 1.33 -0.46 16.86
N PRO A 40 1.96 -0.69 18.03
CA PRO A 40 3.40 -0.67 18.14
C PRO A 40 4.00 -1.88 17.44
N CYS A 41 4.84 -1.63 16.44
CA CYS A 41 5.59 -2.68 15.78
C CYS A 41 7.01 -2.75 16.34
N ASN A 42 7.77 -1.68 16.19
CA ASN A 42 9.05 -1.47 16.87
C ASN A 42 8.94 -0.48 18.03
N ALA A 43 7.86 0.31 18.09
CA ALA A 43 7.61 1.24 19.18
C ALA A 43 7.40 0.53 20.52
N SER A 44 7.69 1.25 21.60
CA SER A 44 7.46 0.79 22.98
C SER A 44 6.02 0.98 23.45
N ARG A 45 5.20 1.78 22.77
CA ARG A 45 3.81 2.09 23.14
C ARG A 45 2.92 2.31 21.91
N ILE A 46 1.60 2.19 22.11
CA ILE A 46 0.61 2.54 21.09
C ILE A 46 0.66 4.06 20.88
N LEU A 47 0.56 4.54 19.63
CA LEU A 47 0.32 5.95 19.35
C LEU A 47 -1.18 6.15 19.16
N ARG A 48 -1.81 7.00 19.97
CA ARG A 48 -3.22 7.35 19.86
C ARG A 48 -3.34 8.76 19.30
N LEU A 49 -4.15 8.93 18.25
CA LEU A 49 -4.43 10.21 17.61
C LEU A 49 -5.90 10.56 17.78
N GLY A 50 -6.17 11.77 18.28
CA GLY A 50 -7.52 12.31 18.42
C GLY A 50 -8.04 12.95 17.14
N PRO A 51 -9.37 13.03 16.97
CA PRO A 51 -10.00 13.69 15.82
C PRO A 51 -9.73 15.21 15.77
N ASP A 52 -9.30 15.79 16.88
CA ASP A 52 -8.86 17.19 17.01
C ASP A 52 -7.38 17.42 16.62
N GLY A 53 -6.71 16.36 16.14
CA GLY A 53 -5.28 16.39 15.81
C GLY A 53 -4.36 16.21 17.01
N SER A 54 -4.90 15.93 18.21
CA SER A 54 -4.08 15.56 19.36
C SER A 54 -3.37 14.23 19.14
N SER A 55 -2.22 14.05 19.78
CA SER A 55 -1.47 12.79 19.75
C SER A 55 -0.86 12.49 21.11
N GLU A 56 -0.83 11.21 21.48
CA GLU A 56 -0.17 10.76 22.71
C GLU A 56 0.31 9.31 22.60
N LEU A 57 1.31 8.97 23.41
CA LEU A 57 1.65 7.56 23.66
C LEU A 57 0.64 6.98 24.66
N PHE A 58 0.06 5.85 24.30
CA PHE A 58 -1.09 5.22 24.95
C PHE A 58 -0.80 3.77 25.36
N GLY A 59 -1.47 3.28 26.41
CA GLY A 59 -1.30 1.91 26.92
C GLY A 59 -0.02 1.67 27.73
N PRO A 60 0.30 0.43 28.11
CA PRO A 60 1.53 0.09 28.85
C PRO A 60 2.77 0.23 27.97
N VAL A 61 3.96 0.21 28.59
CA VAL A 61 5.23 0.02 27.88
C VAL A 61 5.37 -1.45 27.53
N PHE A 62 5.56 -1.75 26.24
CA PHE A 62 5.82 -3.08 25.72
C PHE A 62 7.33 -3.37 25.71
N ASP A 63 7.68 -4.64 25.57
CA ASP A 63 9.08 -5.05 25.43
C ASP A 63 9.76 -4.50 24.17
N GLU A 64 11.09 -4.63 24.15
CA GLU A 64 11.95 -4.19 23.05
C GLU A 64 11.90 -5.11 21.83
N GLN A 65 11.02 -6.13 21.83
CA GLN A 65 10.85 -6.98 20.66
C GLN A 65 10.41 -6.13 19.48
N THR A 66 11.01 -6.38 18.31
CA THR A 66 10.64 -5.73 17.06
C THR A 66 9.57 -6.55 16.35
N TRP A 67 8.81 -5.90 15.46
CA TRP A 67 7.75 -6.54 14.67
C TRP A 67 6.60 -7.13 15.51
N LYS A 68 6.23 -6.49 16.63
CA LYS A 68 5.26 -7.02 17.60
C LYS A 68 3.89 -7.30 17.00
N TRP A 69 3.15 -6.26 16.62
CA TRP A 69 1.82 -6.38 16.00
C TRP A 69 1.82 -5.79 14.61
N THR A 70 1.41 -6.59 13.62
CA THR A 70 1.54 -6.29 12.18
C THR A 70 0.33 -5.57 11.63
N VAL A 71 -0.86 -5.94 12.10
CA VAL A 71 -2.14 -5.38 11.64
C VAL A 71 -3.06 -5.15 12.84
N GLY A 72 -3.76 -4.04 12.86
CA GLY A 72 -4.91 -3.81 13.71
C GLY A 72 -6.21 -4.03 12.94
N ILE A 73 -7.24 -4.55 13.60
CA ILE A 73 -8.60 -4.63 13.05
C ILE A 73 -9.60 -4.18 14.11
N LEU A 74 -10.53 -3.29 13.74
CA LEU A 74 -11.68 -2.96 14.58
C LEU A 74 -12.67 -4.12 14.54
N GLY A 75 -12.92 -4.76 15.68
CA GLY A 75 -13.93 -5.80 15.83
C GLY A 75 -15.33 -5.22 16.00
N PRO A 76 -16.39 -6.01 15.73
CA PRO A 76 -17.78 -5.61 15.96
C PRO A 76 -18.13 -5.41 17.45
N ASP A 77 -17.27 -5.86 18.36
CA ASP A 77 -17.36 -5.60 19.79
C ASP A 77 -16.83 -4.21 20.17
N GLY A 78 -16.38 -3.42 19.19
CA GLY A 78 -15.80 -2.09 19.37
C GLY A 78 -14.33 -2.10 19.76
N CYS A 79 -13.73 -3.26 20.02
CA CYS A 79 -12.32 -3.37 20.38
C CYS A 79 -11.43 -3.32 19.15
N VAL A 80 -10.23 -2.74 19.28
CA VAL A 80 -9.16 -2.85 18.28
C VAL A 80 -8.29 -4.05 18.63
N TRP A 81 -8.16 -4.98 17.69
CA TRP A 81 -7.42 -6.23 17.83
C TRP A 81 -6.10 -6.17 17.07
N GLY A 82 -4.99 -6.26 17.79
CA GLY A 82 -3.64 -6.31 17.23
C GLY A 82 -3.18 -7.73 16.97
N ILE A 83 -2.90 -8.02 15.70
CA ILE A 83 -2.49 -9.33 15.20
C ILE A 83 -0.99 -9.53 15.45
N PRO A 84 -0.57 -10.59 16.16
CA PRO A 84 0.82 -10.78 16.55
C PRO A 84 1.69 -11.23 15.37
N GLY A 85 2.70 -10.45 15.00
CA GLY A 85 3.79 -10.86 14.11
C GLY A 85 4.84 -11.63 14.91
N ASN A 86 5.64 -10.90 15.67
CA ASN A 86 6.63 -11.45 16.60
C ASN A 86 6.14 -11.49 18.05
N ALA A 87 5.16 -10.66 18.43
CA ALA A 87 4.60 -10.68 19.77
C ALA A 87 4.03 -12.06 20.11
N GLN A 88 4.12 -12.47 21.38
CA GLN A 88 3.59 -13.76 21.81
C GLN A 88 2.06 -13.81 21.87
N ARG A 89 1.39 -12.67 22.00
CA ARG A 89 -0.06 -12.61 22.25
C ARG A 89 -0.76 -11.57 21.41
N VAL A 90 -2.06 -11.80 21.19
CA VAL A 90 -2.97 -10.83 20.57
C VAL A 90 -3.14 -9.65 21.53
N LEU A 91 -3.03 -8.43 21.00
CA LEU A 91 -3.31 -7.19 21.72
C LEU A 91 -4.80 -6.83 21.55
N CYS A 92 -5.45 -6.38 22.60
CA CYS A 92 -6.83 -5.89 22.56
C CYS A 92 -6.89 -4.51 23.23
N ILE A 93 -7.39 -3.53 22.50
CA ILE A 93 -7.65 -2.17 22.98
C ILE A 93 -9.16 -2.01 23.06
N TYR A 94 -9.67 -1.83 24.27
CA TYR A 94 -11.10 -1.65 24.52
C TYR A 94 -11.51 -0.19 24.31
N PRO A 95 -12.77 0.08 23.92
CA PRO A 95 -13.31 1.44 23.84
C PRO A 95 -13.17 2.24 25.14
N SER A 96 -13.10 1.57 26.29
CA SER A 96 -12.88 2.21 27.60
C SER A 96 -11.47 2.75 27.79
N GLY A 97 -10.58 2.57 26.82
CA GLY A 97 -9.16 2.88 26.92
C GLY A 97 -8.32 1.84 27.67
N ARG A 98 -8.88 0.67 27.97
CA ARG A 98 -8.11 -0.44 28.56
C ARG A 98 -7.31 -1.16 27.48
N VAL A 99 -6.12 -1.65 27.82
CA VAL A 99 -5.26 -2.42 26.91
C VAL A 99 -4.89 -3.74 27.58
N GLU A 100 -5.17 -4.87 26.93
CA GLU A 100 -4.89 -6.22 27.45
C GLU A 100 -4.33 -7.15 26.39
N PHE A 101 -3.68 -8.22 26.83
CA PHE A 101 -3.35 -9.35 25.99
C PHE A 101 -4.42 -10.43 26.11
N VAL A 102 -4.86 -10.99 24.98
CA VAL A 102 -5.94 -12.01 24.92
C VAL A 102 -5.44 -13.30 24.26
N GLY A 103 -5.92 -14.46 24.74
CA GLY A 103 -5.54 -15.79 24.22
C GLY A 103 -4.24 -16.38 24.78
N PRO A 104 -3.76 -17.51 24.24
CA PRO A 104 -2.52 -18.16 24.68
C PRO A 104 -1.25 -17.45 24.16
N ASN A 105 -0.07 -17.91 24.59
CA ASN A 105 1.19 -17.54 23.97
C ASN A 105 1.41 -18.32 22.67
N PHE A 106 1.90 -17.62 21.65
CA PHE A 106 2.26 -18.17 20.35
C PHE A 106 3.75 -17.93 20.09
N ASP A 107 4.52 -19.02 20.06
CA ASP A 107 5.95 -18.98 19.79
C ASP A 107 6.27 -18.75 18.30
N GLY A 108 7.48 -18.28 18.03
CA GLY A 108 7.96 -17.98 16.69
C GLY A 108 7.77 -16.52 16.26
N THR A 109 8.38 -16.19 15.13
CA THR A 109 8.40 -14.86 14.53
C THR A 109 7.61 -14.84 13.23
N GLN A 110 7.26 -13.65 12.73
CA GLN A 110 6.62 -13.43 11.43
C GLN A 110 5.33 -14.26 11.24
N LYS A 111 4.58 -14.45 12.35
CA LYS A 111 3.51 -15.45 12.43
C LYS A 111 2.35 -15.13 11.49
N TRP A 112 1.77 -13.95 11.64
CA TRP A 112 0.64 -13.47 10.86
C TRP A 112 0.88 -12.01 10.45
N HIS A 113 0.82 -11.72 9.15
CA HIS A 113 1.13 -10.39 8.59
C HIS A 113 -0.10 -9.63 8.10
N TYR A 114 -1.23 -10.32 8.01
CA TYR A 114 -2.48 -9.77 7.53
C TYR A 114 -3.64 -10.42 8.27
N ALA A 115 -4.78 -9.74 8.32
CA ALA A 115 -6.02 -10.33 8.81
C ALA A 115 -7.23 -9.63 8.21
N VAL A 116 -8.36 -10.33 8.20
CA VAL A 116 -9.65 -9.80 7.74
C VAL A 116 -10.74 -10.06 8.76
N LEU A 117 -11.65 -9.11 8.92
CA LEU A 117 -12.91 -9.30 9.64
C LEU A 117 -13.93 -9.92 8.69
N ALA A 118 -14.47 -11.09 9.04
CA ALA A 118 -15.51 -11.76 8.27
C ALA A 118 -16.92 -11.46 8.83
N GLY A 119 -17.94 -11.81 8.04
CA GLY A 119 -19.35 -11.56 8.38
C GLY A 119 -19.87 -12.31 9.60
N ASP A 120 -19.15 -13.33 10.09
CA ASP A 120 -19.45 -14.04 11.34
C ASP A 120 -18.94 -13.28 12.60
N GLY A 121 -18.42 -12.06 12.42
CA GLY A 121 -17.88 -11.23 13.48
C GLY A 121 -16.52 -11.67 14.00
N CYS A 122 -15.85 -12.58 13.30
CA CYS A 122 -14.53 -13.08 13.67
C CYS A 122 -13.44 -12.52 12.76
N ILE A 123 -12.26 -12.33 13.33
CA ILE A 123 -11.06 -11.93 12.58
C ILE A 123 -10.26 -13.19 12.25
N TYR A 124 -9.84 -13.31 11.00
CA TYR A 124 -9.07 -14.43 10.49
C TYR A 124 -7.72 -13.92 9.95
N ALA A 125 -6.63 -14.42 10.51
CA ALA A 125 -5.27 -14.10 10.07
C ALA A 125 -4.65 -15.35 9.41
N PRO A 126 -4.42 -15.34 8.09
CA PRO A 126 -3.79 -16.47 7.42
C PRO A 126 -2.32 -16.59 7.85
N PRO A 127 -1.80 -17.83 7.99
CA PRO A 127 -0.44 -18.05 8.49
C PRO A 127 0.59 -17.55 7.48
N CYS A 128 1.49 -16.67 7.90
CA CYS A 128 2.69 -16.31 7.15
C CYS A 128 3.79 -17.34 7.46
N ASP A 129 4.41 -17.27 8.64
CA ASP A 129 5.35 -18.29 9.16
C ASP A 129 4.71 -19.18 10.24
N ALA A 130 3.56 -18.79 10.78
CA ALA A 130 2.80 -19.64 11.70
C ALA A 130 2.35 -20.95 11.03
N GLY A 131 2.04 -21.97 11.84
CA GLY A 131 1.53 -23.24 11.33
C GLY A 131 0.05 -23.20 10.94
N GLN A 132 -0.76 -22.30 11.49
CA GLN A 132 -2.22 -22.37 11.36
C GLN A 132 -2.85 -20.97 11.24
N VAL A 133 -4.10 -20.93 10.77
CA VAL A 133 -4.91 -19.70 10.73
C VAL A 133 -5.24 -19.28 12.16
N LEU A 134 -4.94 -18.03 12.51
CA LEU A 134 -5.41 -17.44 13.76
C LEU A 134 -6.86 -16.99 13.57
N ARG A 135 -7.74 -17.40 14.48
CA ARG A 135 -9.12 -16.95 14.56
C ARG A 135 -9.36 -16.24 15.88
N ILE A 136 -9.89 -15.02 15.80
CA ILE A 136 -10.32 -14.20 16.94
C ILE A 136 -11.84 -14.09 16.88
N ASP A 137 -12.52 -14.62 17.89
CA ASP A 137 -13.95 -14.43 18.07
C ASP A 137 -14.17 -13.17 18.89
N CYS A 138 -14.56 -12.07 18.25
CA CYS A 138 -14.62 -10.75 18.89
C CYS A 138 -15.69 -10.73 20.00
N ALA A 139 -16.87 -11.29 19.74
CA ALA A 139 -17.96 -11.33 20.70
C ALA A 139 -17.63 -12.16 21.96
N ARG A 140 -16.94 -13.29 21.78
CA ARG A 140 -16.53 -14.17 22.90
C ARG A 140 -15.16 -13.83 23.48
N GLN A 141 -14.45 -12.89 22.86
CA GLN A 141 -13.05 -12.55 23.16
C GLN A 141 -12.14 -13.77 23.29
N SER A 142 -12.32 -14.73 22.38
CA SER A 142 -11.60 -16.01 22.40
C SER A 142 -10.70 -16.16 21.19
N ILE A 143 -9.49 -16.68 21.41
CA ILE A 143 -8.46 -16.87 20.38
C ILE A 143 -8.25 -18.36 20.17
N SER A 144 -8.24 -18.80 18.92
CA SER A 144 -8.04 -20.20 18.54
C SER A 144 -7.23 -20.31 17.26
N LEU A 145 -6.45 -21.40 17.12
CA LEU A 145 -5.86 -21.80 15.85
C LEU A 145 -6.78 -22.80 15.16
N ILE A 146 -7.01 -22.64 13.86
CA ILE A 146 -7.90 -23.51 13.08
C ILE A 146 -7.19 -24.07 11.84
N GLY A 147 -7.70 -25.20 11.34
CA GLY A 147 -7.15 -25.86 10.15
C GLY A 147 -5.98 -26.80 10.43
N PRO A 148 -5.44 -27.45 9.39
CA PRO A 148 -4.24 -28.29 9.51
C PRO A 148 -2.99 -27.44 9.76
N ILE A 149 -1.93 -28.07 10.28
CA ILE A 149 -0.61 -27.44 10.37
C ILE A 149 -0.01 -27.35 8.96
N LEU A 150 0.23 -26.14 8.50
CA LEU A 150 0.81 -25.80 7.21
C LEU A 150 2.31 -25.54 7.35
N GLY A 151 3.14 -26.35 6.68
CA GLY A 151 4.59 -26.16 6.64
C GLY A 151 5.02 -25.06 5.65
N GLY A 152 6.22 -24.52 5.83
CA GLY A 152 6.80 -23.46 5.01
C GLY A 152 6.70 -22.06 5.64
N VAL A 153 7.43 -21.12 5.06
CA VAL A 153 7.55 -19.72 5.50
C VAL A 153 7.00 -18.77 4.42
N GLY A 154 6.53 -17.59 4.79
CA GLY A 154 6.03 -16.58 3.88
C GLY A 154 4.78 -17.02 3.11
N LYS A 155 3.97 -17.91 3.68
CA LYS A 155 2.92 -18.65 2.95
C LYS A 155 1.83 -17.73 2.39
N TYR A 156 1.25 -16.90 3.24
CA TYR A 156 0.12 -16.04 2.92
C TYR A 156 0.30 -14.67 3.58
N CYS A 157 0.26 -13.60 2.77
CA CYS A 157 0.42 -12.21 3.22
C CYS A 157 -0.81 -11.33 2.95
N ALA A 158 -1.88 -11.92 2.40
CA ALA A 158 -3.12 -11.25 2.09
C ALA A 158 -4.30 -12.20 2.25
N ALA A 159 -5.48 -11.62 2.48
CA ALA A 159 -6.75 -12.31 2.46
C ALA A 159 -7.87 -11.34 2.07
N ALA A 160 -8.95 -11.88 1.51
CA ALA A 160 -10.18 -11.14 1.25
C ALA A 160 -11.41 -12.00 1.61
N VAL A 161 -12.50 -11.35 1.99
CA VAL A 161 -13.79 -11.99 2.27
C VAL A 161 -14.64 -11.91 1.01
N ALA A 162 -14.97 -13.06 0.41
CA ALA A 162 -15.79 -13.11 -0.80
C ALA A 162 -17.29 -13.01 -0.49
N ALA A 163 -18.14 -12.93 -1.52
CA ALA A 163 -19.59 -12.81 -1.36
C ALA A 163 -20.26 -14.03 -0.69
N ASP A 164 -19.61 -15.20 -0.70
CA ASP A 164 -20.08 -16.39 0.01
C ASP A 164 -19.78 -16.35 1.52
N GLY A 165 -19.16 -15.26 2.00
CA GLY A 165 -18.80 -15.05 3.40
C GLY A 165 -17.56 -15.82 3.86
N ASN A 166 -16.86 -16.51 2.96
CA ASN A 166 -15.63 -17.22 3.26
C ASN A 166 -14.40 -16.34 3.03
N VAL A 167 -13.30 -16.70 3.69
CA VAL A 167 -12.01 -16.00 3.54
C VAL A 167 -11.13 -16.76 2.56
N TYR A 168 -10.56 -16.03 1.61
CA TYR A 168 -9.66 -16.55 0.60
C TYR A 168 -8.31 -15.87 0.68
N CYS A 169 -7.24 -16.66 0.71
CA CYS A 169 -5.87 -16.18 0.89
C CYS A 169 -5.05 -16.60 -0.33
N PRO A 170 -4.77 -15.67 -1.27
CA PRO A 170 -3.88 -15.93 -2.39
C PRO A 170 -2.48 -16.34 -1.90
N PRO A 171 -1.84 -17.34 -2.54
CA PRO A 171 -0.54 -17.83 -2.09
C PRO A 171 0.58 -16.82 -2.34
N ASN A 172 1.43 -16.61 -1.34
CA ASN A 172 2.70 -15.94 -1.53
C ASN A 172 3.80 -16.99 -1.78
N HIS A 173 4.22 -17.76 -0.77
CA HIS A 173 5.14 -18.91 -0.92
C HIS A 173 4.44 -20.27 -0.85
N ALA A 174 3.15 -20.29 -0.57
CA ALA A 174 2.36 -21.52 -0.60
C ALA A 174 2.07 -21.96 -2.04
N PRO A 175 1.83 -23.25 -2.30
CA PRO A 175 1.50 -23.73 -3.64
C PRO A 175 0.03 -23.48 -4.04
N HIS A 176 -0.88 -23.22 -3.10
CA HIS A 176 -2.32 -23.18 -3.37
C HIS A 176 -2.99 -22.01 -2.66
N VAL A 177 -4.18 -21.61 -3.12
CA VAL A 177 -5.04 -20.69 -2.38
C VAL A 177 -5.54 -21.37 -1.11
N LEU A 178 -5.51 -20.66 0.02
CA LEU A 178 -6.16 -21.11 1.24
C LEU A 178 -7.60 -20.60 1.29
N ARG A 179 -8.56 -21.49 1.51
CA ARG A 179 -9.95 -21.14 1.82
C ARG A 179 -10.22 -21.42 3.30
N VAL A 180 -10.74 -20.44 4.02
CA VAL A 180 -11.33 -20.62 5.35
C VAL A 180 -12.84 -20.51 5.23
N THR A 181 -13.53 -21.62 5.46
CA THR A 181 -14.99 -21.64 5.50
C THR A 181 -15.45 -21.15 6.86
N THR A 182 -15.97 -19.92 6.95
CA THR A 182 -16.22 -19.23 8.22
C THR A 182 -17.30 -19.93 9.05
N ALA A 183 -18.38 -20.39 8.39
CA ALA A 183 -19.48 -21.09 9.05
C ALA A 183 -19.06 -22.40 9.76
N THR A 184 -18.10 -23.14 9.18
CA THR A 184 -17.67 -24.46 9.70
C THR A 184 -16.27 -24.43 10.32
N LYS A 185 -15.54 -23.32 10.19
CA LYS A 185 -14.15 -23.12 10.60
C LYS A 185 -13.17 -24.09 9.94
N GLN A 186 -13.56 -24.65 8.79
CA GLN A 186 -12.72 -25.56 8.02
C GLN A 186 -11.73 -24.77 7.16
N VAL A 187 -10.53 -25.33 7.01
CA VAL A 187 -9.45 -24.71 6.25
C VAL A 187 -8.96 -25.71 5.20
N HIS A 188 -9.01 -25.31 3.93
CA HIS A 188 -8.65 -26.17 2.80
C HIS A 188 -7.80 -25.42 1.77
N HIS A 189 -6.89 -26.13 1.13
CA HIS A 189 -6.28 -25.67 -0.11
C HIS A 189 -7.25 -25.87 -1.27
N ILE A 190 -7.30 -24.91 -2.19
CA ILE A 190 -8.10 -24.99 -3.43
C ILE A 190 -7.26 -24.53 -4.63
N GLY A 191 -7.68 -24.95 -5.81
CA GLY A 191 -7.07 -24.51 -7.07
C GLY A 191 -5.81 -25.28 -7.48
N PRO A 192 -5.20 -24.88 -8.61
CA PRO A 192 -3.98 -25.50 -9.13
C PRO A 192 -2.77 -25.18 -8.25
N ASN A 193 -1.63 -25.81 -8.56
CA ASN A 193 -0.34 -25.42 -8.00
C ASN A 193 0.12 -24.10 -8.67
N LEU A 194 0.28 -23.07 -7.86
CA LEU A 194 0.62 -21.69 -8.22
C LEU A 194 2.05 -21.32 -7.79
N SER A 195 2.87 -22.30 -7.41
CA SER A 195 4.27 -22.07 -7.04
C SER A 195 5.02 -21.39 -8.17
N PHE A 196 5.70 -20.29 -7.85
CA PHE A 196 6.45 -19.48 -8.80
C PHE A 196 7.97 -19.57 -8.52
N ALA A 197 8.76 -19.73 -9.58
CA ALA A 197 10.22 -19.71 -9.49
C ALA A 197 10.70 -18.26 -9.26
N GLY A 198 11.17 -17.95 -8.05
CA GLY A 198 11.67 -16.61 -7.70
C GLY A 198 11.17 -16.07 -6.35
N GLY A 199 10.22 -16.76 -5.69
CA GLY A 199 9.63 -16.30 -4.43
C GLY A 199 8.52 -15.25 -4.64
N GLY A 200 7.58 -15.24 -3.70
CA GLY A 200 6.49 -14.28 -3.52
C GLY A 200 5.43 -14.13 -4.63
N GLY A 201 4.43 -15.01 -4.71
CA GLY A 201 3.37 -14.96 -5.72
C GLY A 201 2.45 -13.72 -5.61
N TYR A 202 1.60 -13.68 -4.59
CA TYR A 202 0.59 -12.65 -4.37
C TYR A 202 0.67 -12.08 -2.95
N THR A 203 0.64 -10.75 -2.82
CA THR A 203 0.70 -10.03 -1.53
C THR A 203 -0.48 -9.09 -1.30
N ALA A 204 -1.44 -9.07 -2.22
CA ALA A 204 -2.71 -8.36 -2.11
C ALA A 204 -3.87 -9.24 -2.54
N ALA A 205 -5.04 -8.96 -1.98
CA ALA A 205 -6.31 -9.54 -2.37
C ALA A 205 -7.41 -8.49 -2.14
N ALA A 206 -8.34 -8.38 -3.08
CA ALA A 206 -9.52 -7.54 -2.91
C ALA A 206 -10.75 -8.25 -3.50
N THR A 207 -11.90 -8.00 -2.88
CA THR A 207 -13.19 -8.52 -3.36
C THR A 207 -13.78 -7.55 -4.38
N GLY A 208 -14.10 -8.05 -5.56
CA GLY A 208 -14.73 -7.31 -6.64
C GLY A 208 -16.21 -7.04 -6.36
N SER A 209 -16.81 -6.13 -7.14
CA SER A 209 -18.25 -5.83 -7.04
C SER A 209 -19.14 -7.00 -7.47
N ASP A 210 -18.59 -7.95 -8.22
CA ASP A 210 -19.22 -9.23 -8.57
C ASP A 210 -19.15 -10.29 -7.45
N GLY A 211 -18.48 -9.98 -6.34
CA GLY A 211 -18.36 -10.86 -5.18
C GLY A 211 -17.18 -11.84 -5.22
N HIS A 212 -16.38 -11.83 -6.29
CA HIS A 212 -15.19 -12.67 -6.46
C HIS A 212 -13.94 -12.04 -5.83
N VAL A 213 -12.87 -12.82 -5.68
CA VAL A 213 -11.60 -12.31 -5.14
C VAL A 213 -10.56 -12.22 -6.24
N TYR A 214 -9.88 -11.08 -6.30
CA TYR A 214 -8.84 -10.78 -7.27
C TYR A 214 -7.52 -10.49 -6.54
N ALA A 215 -6.43 -11.01 -7.09
CA ALA A 215 -5.08 -10.76 -6.58
C ALA A 215 -4.18 -10.27 -7.72
N PRO A 216 -3.69 -9.02 -7.69
CA PRO A 216 -2.71 -8.59 -8.66
C PRO A 216 -1.39 -9.35 -8.46
N PRO A 217 -0.66 -9.67 -9.54
CA PRO A 217 0.58 -10.41 -9.42
C PRO A 217 1.66 -9.56 -8.75
N PHE A 218 2.23 -10.04 -7.63
CA PHE A 218 3.39 -9.40 -7.02
C PHE A 218 4.66 -9.83 -7.77
N SER A 219 5.14 -11.06 -7.58
CA SER A 219 6.19 -11.64 -8.43
C SER A 219 5.64 -12.69 -9.41
N ALA A 220 4.40 -13.15 -9.24
CA ALA A 220 3.74 -14.04 -10.20
C ALA A 220 3.67 -13.40 -11.61
N ASN A 221 3.53 -14.21 -12.66
CA ASN A 221 3.44 -13.72 -14.04
C ASN A 221 2.03 -13.34 -14.46
N GLN A 222 1.01 -13.58 -13.66
CA GLN A 222 -0.38 -13.36 -14.06
C GLN A 222 -1.21 -13.07 -12.81
N ALA A 223 -2.28 -12.28 -12.94
CA ALA A 223 -3.19 -12.05 -11.82
C ALA A 223 -3.91 -13.35 -11.44
N LEU A 224 -4.49 -13.38 -10.25
CA LEU A 224 -5.36 -14.47 -9.81
C LEU A 224 -6.80 -13.99 -9.74
N ARG A 225 -7.73 -14.80 -10.23
CA ARG A 225 -9.17 -14.66 -9.97
C ARG A 225 -9.66 -15.92 -9.27
N ILE A 226 -10.39 -15.72 -8.17
CA ILE A 226 -11.00 -16.77 -7.37
C ILE A 226 -12.51 -16.61 -7.50
N LEU A 227 -13.12 -17.52 -8.25
CA LEU A 227 -14.56 -17.52 -8.46
C LEU A 227 -15.24 -18.24 -7.30
N VAL A 228 -16.37 -17.70 -6.84
CA VAL A 228 -17.13 -18.17 -5.69
C VAL A 228 -18.57 -18.41 -6.12
N GLY A 229 -19.17 -19.47 -5.60
CA GLY A 229 -20.45 -19.99 -6.05
C GLY A 229 -20.71 -21.34 -5.37
N THR A 230 -21.38 -22.27 -6.05
CA THR A 230 -21.59 -23.63 -5.52
C THR A 230 -20.27 -24.33 -5.19
N GLU A 231 -19.27 -24.16 -6.06
CA GLU A 231 -17.89 -24.57 -5.82
C GLU A 231 -16.96 -23.42 -6.16
N ALA A 232 -15.95 -23.21 -5.34
CA ALA A 232 -14.94 -22.19 -5.60
C ALA A 232 -13.89 -22.72 -6.58
N SER A 233 -13.56 -21.94 -7.60
CA SER A 233 -12.48 -22.24 -8.54
C SER A 233 -11.42 -21.15 -8.52
N VAL A 234 -10.21 -21.51 -8.93
CA VAL A 234 -9.05 -20.61 -8.96
C VAL A 234 -8.45 -20.65 -10.34
N GLU A 235 -8.22 -19.48 -10.92
CA GLU A 235 -7.66 -19.33 -12.25
C GLU A 235 -6.61 -18.21 -12.27
N GLN A 236 -5.57 -18.42 -13.07
CA GLN A 236 -4.69 -17.34 -13.47
C GLN A 236 -5.40 -16.54 -14.56
N TYR A 237 -5.49 -15.23 -14.37
CA TYR A 237 -6.46 -14.38 -15.04
C TYR A 237 -5.80 -13.19 -15.73
N GLY A 238 -6.27 -12.87 -16.95
CA GLY A 238 -5.74 -11.78 -17.78
C GLY A 238 -4.43 -12.10 -18.50
N PRO A 239 -3.64 -11.11 -18.91
CA PRO A 239 -2.42 -11.32 -19.69
C PRO A 239 -1.27 -11.91 -18.85
N VAL A 240 -0.38 -12.65 -19.50
CA VAL A 240 0.86 -13.14 -18.90
C VAL A 240 1.94 -12.07 -19.04
N PHE A 241 2.41 -11.55 -17.92
CA PHE A 241 3.49 -10.59 -17.81
C PHE A 241 4.86 -11.26 -17.82
N ALA A 242 5.88 -10.54 -18.29
CA ALA A 242 7.26 -10.97 -18.19
C ALA A 242 7.67 -11.19 -16.72
N PRO A 243 8.62 -12.11 -16.45
CA PRO A 243 9.17 -12.30 -15.12
C PRO A 243 9.75 -11.00 -14.57
N GLN A 244 9.10 -10.48 -13.53
CA GLN A 244 9.50 -9.28 -12.82
C GLN A 244 8.97 -9.39 -11.39
N ALA A 245 9.84 -9.19 -10.41
CA ALA A 245 9.47 -9.20 -9.01
C ALA A 245 8.78 -7.89 -8.59
N HIS A 246 7.88 -7.99 -7.62
CA HIS A 246 7.31 -6.87 -6.88
C HIS A 246 6.47 -5.89 -7.73
N LYS A 247 5.80 -6.37 -8.78
CA LYS A 247 5.02 -5.55 -9.72
C LYS A 247 3.91 -4.75 -9.04
N TRP A 248 2.98 -5.43 -8.38
CA TRP A 248 1.86 -4.83 -7.66
C TRP A 248 1.73 -5.46 -6.27
N ARG A 249 1.85 -4.62 -5.22
CA ARG A 249 1.88 -5.08 -3.82
C ARG A 249 0.54 -4.94 -3.10
N VAL A 250 -0.27 -3.98 -3.52
CA VAL A 250 -1.51 -3.60 -2.86
C VAL A 250 -2.62 -3.47 -3.89
N ALA A 251 -3.85 -3.68 -3.44
CA ALA A 251 -5.04 -3.57 -4.25
C ALA A 251 -6.15 -2.92 -3.43
N GLN A 252 -6.90 -2.01 -4.05
CA GLN A 252 -8.00 -1.30 -3.42
C GLN A 252 -9.23 -1.36 -4.31
N ALA A 253 -10.33 -1.89 -3.78
CA ALA A 253 -11.63 -1.82 -4.43
C ALA A 253 -12.18 -0.39 -4.37
N ALA A 254 -12.90 0.02 -5.42
CA ALA A 254 -13.50 1.33 -5.57
C ALA A 254 -15.03 1.24 -5.80
N PRO A 255 -15.79 2.34 -5.56
CA PRO A 255 -17.24 2.35 -5.68
C PRO A 255 -17.76 2.12 -7.11
N ASP A 256 -16.92 2.37 -8.11
CA ASP A 256 -17.21 2.10 -9.52
C ASP A 256 -17.19 0.62 -9.89
N GLY A 257 -16.98 -0.25 -8.89
CA GLY A 257 -16.96 -1.68 -9.05
C GLY A 257 -15.65 -2.26 -9.55
N CYS A 258 -14.60 -1.44 -9.66
CA CYS A 258 -13.28 -1.86 -10.08
C CYS A 258 -12.33 -2.06 -8.88
N ILE A 259 -11.23 -2.78 -9.13
CA ILE A 259 -10.10 -2.89 -8.22
C ILE A 259 -8.88 -2.26 -8.87
N TYR A 260 -8.18 -1.41 -8.12
CA TYR A 260 -7.00 -0.70 -8.57
C TYR A 260 -5.78 -1.16 -7.77
N ALA A 261 -4.71 -1.51 -8.48
CA ALA A 261 -3.42 -1.85 -7.91
C ALA A 261 -2.36 -0.84 -8.39
N PRO A 262 -1.95 0.10 -7.52
CA PRO A 262 -0.84 1.00 -7.80
C PRO A 262 0.46 0.24 -8.10
N PRO A 263 1.28 0.72 -9.05
CA PRO A 263 2.53 0.06 -9.41
C PRO A 263 3.55 0.13 -8.27
N CYS A 264 3.97 -1.02 -7.76
CA CYS A 264 5.11 -1.09 -6.85
C CYS A 264 6.41 -1.03 -7.66
N ASN A 265 6.69 -2.07 -8.46
CA ASN A 265 7.78 -2.11 -9.44
C ASN A 265 7.26 -2.16 -10.89
N ALA A 266 5.95 -2.30 -11.11
CA ALA A 266 5.34 -2.24 -12.45
C ALA A 266 5.40 -0.83 -13.05
N ASN A 267 5.13 -0.70 -14.35
CA ASN A 267 5.13 0.62 -15.03
C ASN A 267 3.80 1.36 -14.96
N LYS A 268 2.69 0.66 -14.71
CA LYS A 268 1.34 1.24 -14.76
C LYS A 268 0.46 0.73 -13.62
N VAL A 269 -0.60 1.48 -13.36
CA VAL A 269 -1.68 1.03 -12.48
C VAL A 269 -2.40 -0.12 -13.16
N MET A 270 -2.59 -1.23 -12.44
CA MET A 270 -3.43 -2.32 -12.91
C MET A 270 -4.86 -2.09 -12.42
N LYS A 271 -5.82 -2.13 -13.34
CA LYS A 271 -7.25 -2.04 -13.06
C LYS A 271 -7.93 -3.36 -13.42
N PHE A 272 -8.72 -3.90 -12.50
CA PHE A 272 -9.68 -4.97 -12.75
C PHE A 272 -11.08 -4.37 -12.87
N ASP A 273 -11.75 -4.57 -13.99
CA ASP A 273 -13.16 -4.22 -14.13
C ASP A 273 -14.04 -5.41 -13.74
N CYS A 274 -14.55 -5.41 -12.50
CA CYS A 274 -15.31 -6.55 -11.98
C CYS A 274 -16.77 -6.58 -12.48
N GLN A 275 -17.22 -5.62 -13.29
CA GLN A 275 -18.59 -5.57 -13.81
C GLN A 275 -18.71 -6.25 -15.18
N GLU A 276 -17.67 -6.16 -16.02
CA GLU A 276 -17.61 -6.78 -17.35
C GLU A 276 -16.56 -7.90 -17.38
N GLU A 277 -16.97 -9.15 -17.10
CA GLU A 277 -16.11 -10.35 -17.08
C GLU A 277 -14.68 -10.17 -16.50
N GLY A 278 -14.47 -9.21 -15.59
CA GLY A 278 -13.21 -8.99 -14.88
C GLY A 278 -12.11 -8.21 -15.61
N LEU A 279 -12.30 -7.63 -16.81
CA LEU A 279 -11.19 -7.27 -17.72
C LEU A 279 -10.03 -6.51 -17.04
N ILE A 280 -8.79 -7.00 -17.25
CA ILE A 280 -7.57 -6.32 -16.79
C ILE A 280 -7.15 -5.26 -17.81
N SER A 281 -6.93 -4.03 -17.33
CA SER A 281 -6.29 -2.95 -18.09
C SER A 281 -5.11 -2.35 -17.31
N LEU A 282 -4.13 -1.85 -18.05
CA LEU A 282 -3.03 -1.05 -17.50
C LEU A 282 -3.27 0.41 -17.85
N ILE A 283 -3.48 1.25 -16.83
CA ILE A 283 -3.91 2.63 -16.99
C ILE A 283 -2.86 3.61 -16.47
N GLY A 284 -2.93 4.85 -16.97
CA GLY A 284 -2.08 5.93 -16.54
C GLY A 284 -0.77 6.04 -17.30
N PRO A 285 0.07 7.03 -16.91
CA PRO A 285 1.32 7.32 -17.59
C PRO A 285 2.32 6.18 -17.38
N GLU A 286 3.30 6.09 -18.28
CA GLU A 286 4.44 5.20 -18.05
C GLU A 286 5.24 5.71 -16.84
N MET A 287 5.29 4.89 -15.79
CA MET A 287 6.05 5.17 -14.57
C MET A 287 7.19 4.14 -14.47
N PRO A 288 8.25 4.23 -15.30
CA PRO A 288 9.32 3.25 -15.30
C PRO A 288 9.98 3.15 -13.93
N CYS A 289 10.45 1.95 -13.58
CA CYS A 289 11.31 1.82 -12.41
C CYS A 289 12.71 2.31 -12.77
N GLU A 290 13.14 3.42 -12.18
CA GLU A 290 14.55 3.78 -12.20
C GLU A 290 15.31 2.90 -11.20
N PRO A 291 16.50 2.35 -11.53
CA PRO A 291 17.34 1.69 -10.56
C PRO A 291 17.78 2.72 -9.52
N GLN A 292 17.13 2.74 -8.36
CA GLN A 292 17.52 3.60 -7.27
C GLN A 292 18.41 2.82 -6.28
N PRO A 293 19.40 3.47 -5.66
CA PRO A 293 20.23 2.84 -4.61
C PRO A 293 19.40 2.31 -3.42
N GLU A 294 18.16 2.78 -3.30
CA GLU A 294 17.32 2.73 -2.11
C GLU A 294 16.25 1.63 -2.21
N GLY A 295 15.92 1.17 -3.42
CA GLY A 295 14.90 0.16 -3.68
C GLY A 295 14.13 0.41 -4.98
N VAL A 296 13.34 -0.58 -5.40
CA VAL A 296 12.52 -0.54 -6.63
C VAL A 296 11.03 -0.29 -6.36
N GLU A 297 10.64 -0.12 -5.10
CA GLU A 297 9.24 -0.03 -4.67
C GLU A 297 8.75 1.43 -4.67
N LYS A 298 8.03 1.84 -5.71
CA LYS A 298 7.53 3.21 -5.86
C LYS A 298 6.47 3.57 -4.83
N TRP A 299 5.33 2.88 -4.87
CA TRP A 299 4.22 3.04 -3.93
C TRP A 299 3.94 1.74 -3.21
N ARG A 300 3.66 1.83 -1.91
CA ARG A 300 3.63 0.67 -1.02
C ARG A 300 2.26 0.32 -0.47
N THR A 301 1.41 1.34 -0.33
CA THR A 301 0.05 1.22 0.19
C THR A 301 -0.85 2.20 -0.53
N CYS A 302 -2.16 2.00 -0.43
CA CYS A 302 -3.14 2.92 -0.97
C CYS A 302 -4.39 2.97 -0.11
N VAL A 303 -5.08 4.10 -0.18
CA VAL A 303 -6.35 4.33 0.52
C VAL A 303 -7.34 4.98 -0.42
N LEU A 304 -8.59 4.50 -0.39
CA LEU A 304 -9.72 5.16 -1.03
C LEU A 304 -10.20 6.32 -0.13
N ALA A 305 -10.18 7.54 -0.64
CA ALA A 305 -10.70 8.71 0.03
C ALA A 305 -12.17 8.98 -0.36
N GLY A 306 -12.87 9.77 0.45
CA GLY A 306 -14.30 10.09 0.24
C GLY A 306 -14.61 10.92 -1.01
N ASN A 307 -13.59 11.38 -1.73
CA ASN A 307 -13.70 12.06 -3.03
C ASN A 307 -13.56 11.09 -4.22
N GLU A 308 -13.76 9.79 -3.99
CA GLU A 308 -13.67 8.73 -4.99
C GLU A 308 -12.29 8.65 -5.69
N CYS A 309 -11.24 9.12 -5.00
CA CYS A 309 -9.87 8.96 -5.44
C CYS A 309 -9.14 7.96 -4.54
N ILE A 310 -8.31 7.13 -5.15
CA ILE A 310 -7.34 6.31 -4.45
C ILE A 310 -6.01 7.07 -4.42
N TYR A 311 -5.43 7.18 -3.23
CA TYR A 311 -4.12 7.79 -3.02
C TYR A 311 -3.12 6.70 -2.63
N ALA A 312 -2.13 6.48 -3.49
CA ALA A 312 -1.03 5.57 -3.18
C ALA A 312 0.11 6.34 -2.52
N LEU A 313 0.53 5.86 -1.35
CA LEU A 313 1.56 6.53 -0.56
C LEU A 313 2.96 6.11 -1.05
N PRO A 314 3.85 7.08 -1.26
CA PRO A 314 5.21 6.81 -1.75
C PRO A 314 6.00 6.00 -0.73
N SER A 315 6.84 5.08 -1.23
CA SER A 315 7.96 4.47 -0.50
C SER A 315 9.27 5.06 -1.02
N HIS A 316 9.63 4.79 -2.28
CA HIS A 316 10.75 5.45 -2.97
C HIS A 316 10.31 6.43 -4.06
N ALA A 317 9.02 6.46 -4.40
CA ALA A 317 8.48 7.51 -5.26
C ALA A 317 8.62 8.88 -4.59
N LYS A 318 8.83 9.93 -5.39
CA LYS A 318 8.97 11.30 -4.88
C LYS A 318 7.62 12.01 -4.70
N GLN A 319 6.51 11.39 -5.10
CA GLN A 319 5.17 11.99 -5.06
C GLN A 319 4.11 10.95 -4.72
N VAL A 320 2.95 11.42 -4.23
CA VAL A 320 1.76 10.59 -4.05
C VAL A 320 1.18 10.29 -5.44
N LEU A 321 0.74 9.05 -5.65
CA LEU A 321 -0.02 8.71 -6.85
C LEU A 321 -1.51 8.91 -6.55
N ARG A 322 -2.19 9.69 -7.38
CA ARG A 322 -3.64 9.84 -7.35
C ARG A 322 -4.26 9.04 -8.49
N ILE A 323 -5.29 8.27 -8.18
CA ILE A 323 -6.08 7.50 -9.13
C ILE A 323 -7.54 7.92 -8.94
N LYS A 324 -8.11 8.64 -9.91
CA LYS A 324 -9.55 8.92 -9.96
C LYS A 324 -10.29 7.64 -10.30
N THR A 325 -11.50 7.48 -9.74
CA THR A 325 -12.37 6.33 -10.03
C THR A 325 -13.70 6.81 -10.61
N GLY A 326 -14.49 5.90 -11.16
CA GLY A 326 -15.84 6.18 -11.63
C GLY A 326 -15.94 7.22 -12.75
N GLU A 327 -16.88 8.15 -12.61
CA GLU A 327 -17.16 9.16 -13.65
C GLU A 327 -16.01 10.15 -13.83
N ALA A 328 -15.34 10.52 -12.75
CA ALA A 328 -14.17 11.40 -12.81
C ALA A 328 -13.03 10.79 -13.62
N ALA A 329 -12.82 9.46 -13.53
CA ALA A 329 -11.85 8.75 -14.35
C ALA A 329 -12.23 8.72 -15.84
N ARG A 330 -13.53 8.58 -16.16
CA ARG A 330 -14.05 8.56 -17.54
C ARG A 330 -13.96 9.92 -18.24
N GLN A 331 -13.90 11.01 -17.48
CA GLN A 331 -13.76 12.36 -18.01
C GLN A 331 -12.28 12.78 -18.19
N SER A 332 -11.34 12.02 -17.66
CA SER A 332 -9.92 12.26 -17.86
C SER A 332 -9.50 11.95 -19.29
N PRO A 333 -8.59 12.73 -19.89
CA PRO A 333 -8.06 12.44 -21.22
C PRO A 333 -7.34 11.09 -21.20
N THR A 334 -7.54 10.32 -22.26
CA THR A 334 -6.82 9.06 -22.44
C THR A 334 -5.37 9.31 -22.82
N SER A 335 -4.50 8.32 -22.57
CA SER A 335 -3.11 8.37 -23.04
C SER A 335 -3.02 8.67 -24.55
N ALA A 336 -3.94 8.13 -25.37
CA ALA A 336 -3.95 8.35 -26.81
C ALA A 336 -4.38 9.77 -27.21
N GLU A 337 -5.36 10.35 -26.50
CA GLU A 337 -5.80 11.73 -26.73
C GLU A 337 -4.70 12.73 -26.38
N LEU A 338 -3.98 12.50 -25.27
CA LEU A 338 -2.86 13.35 -24.87
C LEU A 338 -1.71 13.29 -25.89
N GLU A 339 -1.35 12.10 -26.37
CA GLU A 339 -0.34 11.95 -27.43
C GLU A 339 -0.76 12.61 -28.75
N ALA A 340 -2.05 12.52 -29.12
CA ALA A 340 -2.58 13.21 -30.29
C ALA A 340 -2.52 14.74 -30.13
N GLU A 341 -2.79 15.25 -28.93
CA GLU A 341 -2.67 16.68 -28.63
C GLU A 341 -1.21 17.15 -28.66
N LYS A 342 -0.28 16.39 -28.06
CA LYS A 342 1.17 16.65 -28.12
C LYS A 342 1.67 16.70 -29.57
N MET A 343 1.31 15.70 -30.38
CA MET A 343 1.65 15.65 -31.80
C MET A 343 1.07 16.84 -32.57
N ARG A 344 -0.18 17.23 -32.27
CA ARG A 344 -0.81 18.39 -32.91
C ARG A 344 -0.07 19.69 -32.58
N ARG A 345 0.31 19.92 -31.32
CA ARG A 345 1.08 21.10 -30.90
C ARG A 345 2.46 21.14 -31.56
N TYR A 346 3.15 19.99 -31.65
CA TYR A 346 4.43 19.87 -32.35
C TYR A 346 4.32 20.30 -33.82
N LEU A 347 3.31 19.80 -34.53
CA LEU A 347 3.08 20.16 -35.94
C LEU A 347 2.69 21.64 -36.11
N GLU A 348 1.93 22.20 -35.17
CA GLU A 348 1.58 23.64 -35.16
C GLU A 348 2.83 24.51 -34.93
N GLU A 349 3.77 24.07 -34.07
CA GLU A 349 5.04 24.74 -33.83
C GLU A 349 6.00 24.63 -35.02
N GLU A 350 6.17 23.44 -35.62
CA GLU A 350 6.95 23.28 -36.87
C GLU A 350 6.40 24.18 -37.98
N ALA A 351 5.07 24.27 -38.10
CA ALA A 351 4.44 25.16 -39.06
C ALA A 351 4.65 26.65 -38.75
N ARG A 352 4.75 27.04 -37.46
CA ARG A 352 5.12 28.39 -37.03
C ARG A 352 6.56 28.71 -37.41
N LEU A 353 7.51 27.85 -37.03
CA LEU A 353 8.93 28.01 -37.34
C LEU A 353 9.19 28.04 -38.86
N ALA A 354 8.51 27.19 -39.63
CA ALA A 354 8.61 27.20 -41.09
C ALA A 354 8.11 28.52 -41.72
N LYS A 355 7.07 29.13 -41.15
CA LYS A 355 6.59 30.45 -41.58
C LYS A 355 7.57 31.57 -41.21
N GLU A 356 8.19 31.50 -40.04
CA GLU A 356 9.21 32.47 -39.61
C GLU A 356 10.45 32.41 -40.51
N VAL A 357 10.95 31.21 -40.83
CA VAL A 357 12.06 31.01 -41.78
C VAL A 357 11.70 31.51 -43.18
N ALA A 358 10.46 31.28 -43.63
CA ALA A 358 10.01 31.78 -44.94
C ALA A 358 9.80 33.31 -44.98
N ALA A 359 9.59 33.95 -43.82
CA ALA A 359 9.43 35.39 -43.69
C ALA A 359 10.76 36.12 -43.39
N ALA A 360 11.84 35.39 -43.09
CA ALA A 360 13.15 35.96 -42.88
C ALA A 360 13.67 36.62 -44.17
N PRO A 361 14.09 37.90 -44.13
CA PRO A 361 14.64 38.56 -45.31
C PRO A 361 15.91 37.83 -45.77
N GLN A 362 15.99 37.52 -47.07
CA GLN A 362 17.23 37.07 -47.68
C GLN A 362 18.23 38.23 -47.63
N GLU A 363 19.14 38.22 -46.66
CA GLU A 363 20.31 39.08 -46.73
C GLU A 363 21.10 38.69 -47.98
N ALA A 364 21.03 39.58 -48.98
CA ALA A 364 21.88 39.55 -50.14
C ALA A 364 23.32 39.60 -49.64
N SER A 365 24.11 38.61 -50.06
CA SER A 365 25.54 38.60 -49.89
C SER A 365 26.14 39.86 -50.52
N ASP A 366 26.53 40.82 -49.69
CA ASP A 366 27.52 41.81 -50.08
C ASP A 366 28.66 41.75 -49.08
N ALA A 367 29.83 41.37 -49.60
CA ALA A 367 31.04 41.21 -48.84
C ALA A 367 31.53 42.60 -48.41
N GLY A 368 31.37 42.91 -47.13
CA GLY A 368 31.87 44.13 -46.52
C GLY A 368 32.33 43.84 -45.10
N SER A 369 33.64 43.71 -44.94
CA SER A 369 34.38 43.79 -43.67
C SER A 369 33.77 44.76 -42.67
N LEU A 370 33.74 44.40 -41.38
CA LEU A 370 33.98 45.23 -40.17
C LEU A 370 33.77 44.32 -38.93
N GLN A 371 34.83 44.10 -38.15
CA GLN A 371 35.05 44.61 -36.79
C GLN A 371 34.30 43.84 -35.70
N GLU A 372 35.09 43.13 -34.89
CA GLU A 372 34.73 42.56 -33.60
C GLU A 372 34.45 43.72 -32.63
N ASP A 373 33.20 43.94 -32.29
CA ASP A 373 32.80 44.70 -31.10
C ASP A 373 32.07 43.73 -30.16
N ASP A 374 32.71 43.48 -29.02
CA ASP A 374 32.18 42.79 -27.85
C ASP A 374 31.10 43.68 -27.22
N ASP A 375 29.82 43.31 -27.35
CA ASP A 375 28.76 43.83 -26.50
C ASP A 375 27.97 42.64 -25.93
N GLU A 376 28.19 42.41 -24.62
CA GLU A 376 27.42 41.53 -23.75
C GLU A 376 25.98 42.07 -23.63
N GLU A 377 25.05 41.53 -24.43
CA GLU A 377 23.63 41.60 -24.11
C GLU A 377 23.24 40.39 -23.24
N GLU A 378 23.17 40.61 -21.93
CA GLU A 378 22.42 39.79 -20.99
C GLU A 378 20.95 39.72 -21.44
N ASN A 379 20.62 38.75 -22.30
CA ASN A 379 19.24 38.35 -22.49
C ASN A 379 18.78 37.57 -21.25
N SER A 380 18.41 38.31 -20.21
CA SER A 380 17.66 37.83 -19.06
C SER A 380 16.16 37.82 -19.39
N GLU A 381 15.78 37.14 -20.47
CA GLU A 381 14.44 36.58 -20.54
C GLU A 381 14.48 35.33 -19.67
N ALA A 382 13.99 35.49 -18.45
CA ALA A 382 13.48 34.40 -17.67
C ALA A 382 12.57 33.58 -18.59
N GLU A 383 13.05 32.41 -19.03
CA GLU A 383 12.16 31.33 -19.41
C GLU A 383 11.31 31.08 -18.17
N ASP A 384 10.13 31.70 -18.18
CA ASP A 384 9.01 31.32 -17.35
C ASP A 384 8.94 29.80 -17.46
N VAL A 385 9.32 29.17 -16.36
CA VAL A 385 9.22 27.74 -16.14
C VAL A 385 7.79 27.37 -16.51
N GLU A 386 7.62 26.76 -17.69
CA GLU A 386 6.40 26.04 -18.01
C GLU A 386 6.38 24.89 -17.00
N GLU A 387 5.78 25.15 -15.83
CA GLU A 387 5.31 24.12 -14.91
C GLU A 387 4.34 23.27 -15.73
N TRP A 388 4.87 22.18 -16.28
CA TRP A 388 4.08 21.18 -16.97
C TRP A 388 2.90 20.83 -16.06
N PRO A 389 1.64 21.00 -16.52
CA PRO A 389 0.50 20.61 -15.71
C PRO A 389 0.66 19.14 -15.38
N GLU A 390 0.42 18.76 -14.12
CA GLU A 390 0.43 17.38 -13.64
C GLU A 390 -0.12 16.46 -14.75
N GLU A 391 0.74 15.68 -15.42
CA GLU A 391 0.34 14.89 -16.60
C GLU A 391 -0.65 13.80 -16.14
N GLU A 392 -1.93 14.14 -16.19
CA GLU A 392 -3.03 13.23 -15.90
C GLU A 392 -3.42 12.51 -17.19
N CYS A 393 -3.38 11.19 -17.18
CA CYS A 393 -3.99 10.38 -18.22
C CYS A 393 -4.70 9.17 -17.62
N ASP A 394 -5.82 8.78 -18.23
CA ASP A 394 -6.68 7.67 -17.78
C ASP A 394 -7.05 7.76 -16.27
N GLY A 395 -7.20 8.98 -15.75
CA GLY A 395 -7.53 9.26 -14.35
C GLY A 395 -6.37 9.12 -13.36
N VAL A 396 -5.15 8.88 -13.83
CA VAL A 396 -3.95 8.71 -12.99
C VAL A 396 -3.05 9.93 -13.11
N SER A 397 -2.60 10.48 -11.97
CA SER A 397 -1.63 11.59 -11.94
C SER A 397 -0.71 11.51 -10.72
N LEU A 398 0.48 12.09 -10.83
CA LEU A 398 1.29 12.41 -9.65
C LEU A 398 0.69 13.62 -8.96
N TRP A 399 0.57 13.58 -7.64
CA TRP A 399 -0.15 14.59 -6.86
C TRP A 399 0.70 15.15 -5.74
N GLY A 400 0.61 16.47 -5.57
CA GLY A 400 1.24 17.20 -4.47
C GLY A 400 2.73 17.47 -4.70
N PRO A 401 3.39 18.10 -3.72
CA PRO A 401 4.78 18.53 -3.86
C PRO A 401 5.72 17.33 -4.05
N VAL A 402 6.79 17.54 -4.82
CA VAL A 402 7.89 16.59 -4.92
C VAL A 402 8.59 16.53 -3.56
N PHE A 403 8.47 15.39 -2.88
CA PHE A 403 9.16 15.18 -1.63
C PHE A 403 10.66 15.05 -1.87
N GLN A 404 11.45 15.92 -1.23
CA GLN A 404 12.89 15.79 -1.20
C GLN A 404 13.29 14.87 -0.03
N PRO A 405 13.98 13.75 -0.29
CA PRO A 405 14.42 12.88 0.78
C PRO A 405 15.38 13.62 1.72
N LYS A 406 15.02 13.75 3.00
CA LYS A 406 15.93 14.29 4.02
C LYS A 406 16.60 13.13 4.75
N ARG A 407 17.90 12.99 4.57
CA ARG A 407 18.72 11.94 5.20
C ARG A 407 18.90 12.26 6.69
N ILE A 408 18.34 11.43 7.57
CA ILE A 408 18.61 11.50 9.02
C ILE A 408 19.08 10.10 9.46
N GLY A 409 20.28 10.00 10.01
CA GLY A 409 20.77 8.73 10.59
C GLY A 409 21.04 7.57 9.62
N GLY A 410 20.94 7.77 8.31
CA GLY A 410 21.08 6.70 7.31
C GLY A 410 19.76 6.14 6.78
N GLU A 411 18.63 6.65 7.27
CA GLU A 411 17.28 6.35 6.77
C GLU A 411 16.63 7.61 6.17
N TYR A 412 15.70 7.39 5.24
CA TYR A 412 14.96 8.43 4.54
C TYR A 412 13.67 8.76 5.28
N PHE A 413 13.48 10.03 5.63
CA PHE A 413 12.25 10.52 6.26
C PHE A 413 11.45 11.39 5.29
N PHE A 414 10.13 11.18 5.25
CA PHE A 414 9.18 12.05 4.56
C PHE A 414 8.43 12.92 5.57
N LEU A 415 8.46 14.23 5.38
CA LEU A 415 7.75 15.23 6.18
C LEU A 415 6.53 15.73 5.38
N ALA A 416 5.36 15.22 5.70
CA ALA A 416 4.09 15.93 5.56
C ALA A 416 3.14 15.39 6.64
N GLY A 417 2.53 16.30 7.40
CA GLY A 417 1.83 16.00 8.65
C GLY A 417 0.67 15.03 8.50
N MET A 418 0.95 13.74 8.68
CA MET A 418 0.10 12.68 9.26
C MET A 418 0.90 11.36 9.19
N PRO A 419 1.28 10.72 10.31
CA PRO A 419 2.10 9.51 10.27
C PRO A 419 1.21 8.28 10.04
N LEU A 420 1.05 7.85 8.79
CA LEU A 420 0.72 6.46 8.48
C LEU A 420 2.02 5.74 8.13
N MET A 421 2.69 5.20 9.15
CA MET A 421 3.92 4.41 9.02
C MET A 421 3.58 2.96 8.66
N PHE A 422 4.16 2.40 7.59
CA PHE A 422 3.99 1.00 7.22
C PHE A 422 5.22 0.38 6.51
N MET A 423 5.41 -0.90 6.78
CA MET A 423 6.66 -1.67 6.78
C MET A 423 7.16 -2.28 5.46
N ASP A 424 8.50 -2.36 5.39
CA ASP A 424 9.35 -3.08 4.43
C ASP A 424 9.17 -4.61 4.45
N PHE A 425 8.75 -5.25 3.35
CA PHE A 425 8.87 -6.72 3.21
C PHE A 425 9.91 -7.14 2.16
N GLY A 426 10.98 -6.34 1.99
CA GLY A 426 11.98 -6.52 0.95
C GLY A 426 13.40 -6.85 1.41
N ALA A 427 13.66 -7.24 2.67
CA ALA A 427 15.03 -7.59 3.05
C ALA A 427 15.52 -8.84 2.27
N PRO A 428 16.62 -8.76 1.50
CA PRO A 428 17.17 -9.91 0.79
C PRO A 428 17.76 -10.92 1.79
N PHE A 429 17.55 -12.20 1.51
CA PHE A 429 18.10 -13.32 2.26
C PHE A 429 19.64 -13.32 2.18
N GLU A 430 20.34 -13.05 3.28
CA GLU A 430 21.73 -13.49 3.42
C GLU A 430 21.75 -14.97 3.80
N THR A 431 22.12 -15.82 2.84
CA THR A 431 22.47 -17.21 3.11
C THR A 431 23.81 -17.24 3.85
N GLY A 432 23.78 -17.30 5.18
CA GLY A 432 24.96 -17.69 5.94
C GLY A 432 25.31 -19.14 5.65
N SER A 433 26.46 -19.39 5.02
CA SER A 433 27.02 -20.74 4.96
C SER A 433 27.38 -21.18 6.39
N LEU A 434 26.84 -22.33 6.80
CA LEU A 434 27.36 -23.06 7.94
C LEU A 434 28.31 -24.11 7.39
N ASP A 435 29.55 -23.68 7.15
CA ASP A 435 30.68 -24.57 7.04
C ASP A 435 31.23 -24.87 8.45
N GLY A 436 31.35 -26.16 8.77
CA GLY A 436 32.27 -26.66 9.79
C GLY A 436 31.65 -27.09 11.13
N SER A 437 31.32 -28.37 11.28
CA SER A 437 32.24 -29.39 11.81
C SER A 437 31.67 -30.79 11.66
#